data_AF-A0A9D3P7C7-F1
#
_entry.id   AF-A0A9D3P7C7-F1
#
_cell.length_a   1.000
_cell.length_b   1.000
_cell.length_c   1.000
_cell.angle_alpha   90.00
_cell.angle_beta   90.00
_cell.angle_gamma   90.00
#
_symmetry.space_group_name_H-M   'P 1'
#
loop_
_entity.id
_entity.type
_entity.pdbx_description
1 polymer ?
#
loop_
_entity_poly.entity_id
_entity_poly.type
_entity_poly.pdbx_seq_one_letter_code
_entity_poly.pdbx_strand_id
1 'polypeptide(L)'
;MLSPNLAVQPAPELWASLVIMESLLRKRIDKHTALATVAQNKVPPPLLQGETDPFGLIVAKSMKSCLIFLCLGSVFLTSVHSAPRKEWTKLILTHHWPQSFCYMENCTTNFTYWTLHGLWPNTGAECNTSWHFNASLIEDLLPEMRTFWPDLLRPKSTTFWKHEWMKHGTCAAKAEPMDSQHKYFSKALELYHKLDLDGVLKKNNIVPSENYYKLTDVEGSIASSYGAPPKIQCISHKKESEFQVLGQIEICFDKQFQLVDCEKSTDELQSRNGEIQPFIFNNHAVYAVCDPLVPVYYPPLGSTLQTTPRFL
;
A
#
# COMPACT_ATOMS: atom_id res chain seq x y z
N MET A 1 -59.51 23.10 -16.45
CA MET A 1 -59.06 23.06 -15.04
C MET A 1 -57.60 22.61 -15.04
N LEU A 2 -56.70 23.52 -14.67
CA LEU A 2 -55.25 23.34 -14.58
C LEU A 2 -54.85 23.43 -13.10
N SER A 3 -54.06 22.47 -12.62
CA SER A 3 -53.01 22.57 -11.56
C SER A 3 -52.83 21.23 -10.82
N PRO A 4 -51.68 20.97 -10.16
CA PRO A 4 -50.36 21.58 -10.33
C PRO A 4 -49.16 20.59 -10.34
N ASN A 5 -48.02 21.12 -10.79
CA ASN A 5 -46.67 20.58 -10.67
C ASN A 5 -46.24 20.40 -9.21
N LEU A 6 -45.61 19.26 -8.87
CA LEU A 6 -44.74 19.15 -7.70
C LEU A 6 -43.30 19.52 -8.09
N ALA A 7 -42.82 20.62 -7.52
CA ALA A 7 -41.41 20.96 -7.49
C ALA A 7 -40.70 20.13 -6.41
N VAL A 8 -39.63 19.44 -6.80
CA VAL A 8 -38.72 18.75 -5.87
C VAL A 8 -37.77 19.78 -5.29
N GLN A 9 -37.78 19.95 -3.97
CA GLN A 9 -36.77 20.73 -3.25
C GLN A 9 -35.50 19.89 -3.02
N PRO A 10 -34.28 20.46 -3.14
CA PRO A 10 -33.06 19.75 -2.77
C PRO A 10 -32.84 19.75 -1.25
N ALA A 11 -32.32 18.63 -0.75
CA ALA A 11 -32.04 18.38 0.65
C ALA A 11 -30.90 19.26 1.22
N PRO A 12 -30.97 19.66 2.51
CA PRO A 12 -30.02 20.59 3.15
C PRO A 12 -28.60 20.04 3.43
N GLU A 13 -28.29 18.78 3.13
CA GLU A 13 -27.01 18.15 3.51
C GLU A 13 -25.84 18.44 2.54
N LEU A 14 -26.11 18.94 1.34
CA LEU A 14 -25.05 19.24 0.36
C LEU A 14 -24.31 20.56 0.62
N TRP A 15 -24.91 21.49 1.38
CA TRP A 15 -24.29 22.78 1.71
C TRP A 15 -23.27 22.67 2.84
N ALA A 16 -23.49 21.78 3.82
CA ALA A 16 -22.55 21.56 4.91
C ALA A 16 -21.22 20.95 4.42
N SER A 17 -21.28 20.08 3.41
CA SER A 17 -20.10 19.41 2.83
C SER A 17 -19.22 20.37 2.03
N LEU A 18 -19.81 21.37 1.36
CA LEU A 18 -19.07 22.35 0.54
C LEU A 18 -18.29 23.36 1.42
N VAL A 19 -18.90 23.80 2.53
CA VAL A 19 -18.29 24.75 3.49
C VAL A 19 -17.12 24.12 4.25
N ILE A 20 -17.20 22.82 4.56
CA ILE A 20 -16.11 22.08 5.21
C ILE A 20 -14.91 21.91 4.24
N MET A 21 -15.18 21.64 2.95
CA MET A 21 -14.14 21.57 1.93
C MET A 21 -13.40 22.90 1.75
N GLU A 22 -14.11 24.04 1.69
CA GLU A 22 -13.47 25.36 1.55
C GLU A 22 -12.59 25.74 2.77
N SER A 23 -13.01 25.37 3.98
CA SER A 23 -12.24 25.59 5.21
C SER A 23 -10.95 24.76 5.27
N LEU A 24 -11.00 23.50 4.80
CA LEU A 24 -9.83 22.62 4.71
C LEU A 24 -8.85 23.04 3.62
N LEU A 25 -9.35 23.57 2.49
CA LEU A 25 -8.54 24.14 1.41
C LEU A 25 -7.77 25.40 1.86
N ARG A 26 -8.40 26.32 2.61
CA ARG A 26 -7.70 27.51 3.16
C ARG A 26 -6.59 27.13 4.14
N LYS A 27 -6.86 26.20 5.06
CA LYS A 27 -5.84 25.74 6.03
C LYS A 27 -4.64 25.05 5.37
N ARG A 28 -4.83 24.43 4.19
CA ARG A 28 -3.75 23.80 3.43
C ARG A 28 -2.88 24.82 2.68
N ILE A 29 -3.48 25.92 2.20
CA ILE A 29 -2.76 27.02 1.53
C ILE A 29 -1.87 27.78 2.52
N ASP A 30 -2.37 28.11 3.71
CA ASP A 30 -1.60 28.86 4.72
C ASP A 30 -0.35 28.11 5.20
N LYS A 31 -0.40 26.76 5.23
CA LYS A 31 0.72 25.91 5.66
C LYS A 31 1.85 25.83 4.61
N HIS A 32 1.53 26.00 3.32
CA HIS A 32 2.53 26.03 2.25
C HIS A 32 3.24 27.39 2.16
N THR A 33 2.55 28.49 2.49
CA THR A 33 3.15 29.84 2.50
C THR A 33 4.18 30.02 3.63
N ALA A 34 4.00 29.33 4.77
CA ALA A 34 4.93 29.41 5.91
C ALA A 34 6.27 28.68 5.68
N LEU A 35 6.32 27.68 4.79
CA LEU A 35 7.54 26.91 4.49
C LEU A 35 8.47 27.59 3.48
N ALA A 36 7.97 28.57 2.71
CA ALA A 36 8.76 29.27 1.70
C ALA A 36 9.69 30.35 2.28
N THR A 37 9.50 30.78 3.54
CA THR A 37 10.19 31.95 4.12
C THR A 37 11.49 31.63 4.86
N VAL A 38 11.92 30.36 4.95
CA VAL A 38 13.11 29.96 5.76
C VAL A 38 14.36 29.67 4.92
N ALA A 39 14.29 29.74 3.58
CA ALA A 39 15.39 29.33 2.69
C ALA A 39 16.04 30.49 1.91
N GLN A 40 16.35 31.62 2.55
CA GLN A 40 17.23 32.65 1.95
C GLN A 40 18.07 33.32 3.04
N ASN A 41 19.26 32.77 3.31
CA ASN A 41 20.39 33.49 3.91
C ASN A 41 21.66 32.62 3.88
N LYS A 42 22.39 32.64 2.76
CA LYS A 42 23.82 32.29 2.71
C LYS A 42 24.55 33.20 1.72
N VAL A 43 25.45 34.00 2.27
CA VAL A 43 26.39 34.90 1.57
C VAL A 43 27.59 34.09 1.04
N PRO A 44 28.08 34.31 -0.20
CA PRO A 44 29.38 33.82 -0.62
C PRO A 44 30.48 34.93 -0.58
N PRO A 45 31.77 34.55 -0.45
CA PRO A 45 32.90 35.49 -0.31
C PRO A 45 33.44 36.00 -1.67
N PRO A 46 34.29 37.06 -1.70
CA PRO A 46 34.71 37.74 -2.92
C PRO A 46 36.05 37.22 -3.46
N LEU A 47 36.22 37.18 -4.79
CA LEU A 47 37.53 37.01 -5.44
C LEU A 47 37.65 37.82 -6.74
N LEU A 48 38.51 38.85 -6.65
CA LEU A 48 39.58 39.33 -7.55
C LEU A 48 39.33 39.84 -9.00
N GLN A 49 40.26 40.74 -9.36
CA GLN A 49 40.32 41.77 -10.42
C GLN A 49 40.92 41.31 -11.78
N GLY A 50 40.75 42.18 -12.80
CA GLY A 50 41.57 42.30 -14.04
C GLY A 50 40.84 41.79 -15.29
N GLU A 51 40.86 42.39 -16.49
CA GLU A 51 41.65 43.47 -17.09
C GLU A 51 40.99 43.85 -18.46
N THR A 52 41.39 44.97 -19.07
CA THR A 52 40.78 45.63 -20.25
C THR A 52 41.31 45.21 -21.64
N ASP A 53 40.42 45.25 -22.66
CA ASP A 53 40.47 45.69 -24.10
C ASP A 53 41.80 45.64 -24.92
N PRO A 54 41.89 45.52 -26.28
CA PRO A 54 41.09 46.29 -27.26
C PRO A 54 40.89 45.74 -28.69
N PHE A 55 39.68 45.83 -29.25
CA PHE A 55 39.51 46.13 -30.68
C PHE A 55 38.19 46.86 -30.91
N GLY A 56 38.28 48.19 -30.88
CA GLY A 56 37.20 49.08 -31.27
C GLY A 56 36.89 48.97 -32.76
N LEU A 57 35.60 48.84 -33.07
CA LEU A 57 35.07 49.40 -34.30
C LEU A 57 33.67 49.95 -34.05
N ILE A 58 33.57 51.26 -34.28
CA ILE A 58 32.37 52.08 -34.24
C ILE A 58 31.60 51.85 -35.54
N VAL A 59 30.32 51.45 -35.45
CA VAL A 59 29.33 51.80 -36.48
C VAL A 59 28.05 52.27 -35.80
N ALA A 60 27.58 53.41 -36.28
CA ALA A 60 26.66 54.32 -35.63
C ALA A 60 25.17 53.96 -35.78
N LYS A 61 24.40 54.49 -34.81
CA LYS A 61 23.03 55.02 -34.89
C LYS A 61 21.92 54.07 -35.36
N SER A 62 21.06 53.71 -34.40
CA SER A 62 19.68 54.22 -34.42
C SER A 62 19.07 54.15 -33.01
N MET A 63 19.09 55.28 -32.31
CA MET A 63 18.25 55.50 -31.14
C MET A 63 16.89 56.03 -31.63
N LYS A 64 15.84 55.23 -31.47
CA LYS A 64 14.48 55.74 -31.28
C LYS A 64 13.95 55.14 -30.00
N SER A 65 14.07 55.89 -28.93
CA SER A 65 13.33 55.68 -27.69
C SER A 65 12.04 56.53 -27.78
N CYS A 66 10.88 55.91 -27.63
CA CYS A 66 9.81 56.46 -26.79
C CYS A 66 8.81 55.36 -26.43
N LEU A 67 8.67 55.19 -25.11
CA LEU A 67 7.78 54.33 -24.33
C LEU A 67 6.33 54.22 -24.86
N ILE A 68 5.69 53.05 -24.64
CA ILE A 68 4.46 52.88 -23.84
C ILE A 68 3.99 51.39 -23.84
N PHE A 69 4.05 50.80 -22.64
CA PHE A 69 3.23 49.72 -22.04
C PHE A 69 3.11 48.31 -22.66
N LEU A 70 3.80 47.36 -21.99
CA LEU A 70 3.26 46.19 -21.26
C LEU A 70 2.27 45.23 -21.93
N CYS A 71 2.55 43.93 -21.70
CA CYS A 71 1.69 42.75 -21.79
C CYS A 71 1.76 41.91 -23.07
N LEU A 72 2.88 41.20 -23.26
CA LEU A 72 2.81 39.82 -23.78
C LEU A 72 3.59 38.93 -22.83
N GLY A 73 2.83 38.20 -22.02
CA GLY A 73 3.33 37.38 -20.92
C GLY A 73 4.33 36.34 -21.42
N SER A 74 5.50 36.35 -20.79
CA SER A 74 6.35 35.17 -20.71
C SER A 74 5.52 34.05 -20.06
N VAL A 75 4.95 33.16 -20.86
CA VAL A 75 4.47 31.87 -20.38
C VAL A 75 5.71 31.10 -19.96
N PHE A 76 6.13 31.30 -18.71
CA PHE A 76 6.98 30.34 -18.03
C PHE A 76 6.16 29.07 -17.95
N LEU A 77 6.44 28.11 -18.85
CA LEU A 77 6.12 26.71 -18.65
C LEU A 77 6.79 26.30 -17.34
N THR A 78 6.07 26.42 -16.23
CA THR A 78 6.41 25.69 -15.02
C THR A 78 6.21 24.24 -15.37
N SER A 79 7.29 23.60 -15.85
CA SER A 79 7.33 22.17 -15.97
C SER A 79 7.20 21.65 -14.55
N VAL A 80 5.97 21.28 -14.17
CA VAL A 80 5.68 20.55 -12.95
C VAL A 80 6.45 19.25 -13.12
N HIS A 81 7.66 19.21 -12.59
CA HIS A 81 8.40 17.97 -12.43
C HIS A 81 7.65 17.19 -11.36
N SER A 82 6.59 16.48 -11.77
CA SER A 82 6.06 15.39 -10.98
C SER A 82 7.22 14.44 -10.77
N ALA A 83 7.72 14.35 -9.54
CA ALA A 83 8.70 13.35 -9.19
C ALA A 83 8.20 12.00 -9.74
N PRO A 84 9.02 11.26 -10.53
CA PRO A 84 8.58 9.99 -11.09
C PRO A 84 8.11 9.11 -9.94
N ARG A 85 6.88 8.59 -10.04
CA ARG A 85 6.37 7.61 -9.07
C ARG A 85 7.42 6.51 -8.96
N LYS A 86 7.93 6.25 -7.74
CA LYS A 86 8.97 5.24 -7.52
C LYS A 86 8.45 3.90 -8.04
N GLU A 87 9.04 3.45 -9.15
CA GLU A 87 8.72 2.15 -9.74
C GLU A 87 8.97 1.08 -8.68
N TRP A 88 8.05 0.12 -8.57
CA TRP A 88 8.18 -0.96 -7.63
C TRP A 88 9.34 -1.87 -8.04
N THR A 89 9.96 -2.50 -7.05
CA THR A 89 11.16 -3.32 -7.21
C THR A 89 10.94 -4.78 -6.84
N LYS A 90 9.93 -5.05 -6.00
CA LYS A 90 9.54 -6.39 -5.59
C LYS A 90 8.03 -6.51 -5.52
N LEU A 91 7.56 -7.75 -5.58
CA LEU A 91 6.19 -8.16 -5.30
C LEU A 91 6.16 -8.87 -3.96
N ILE A 92 5.04 -8.75 -3.26
CA ILE A 92 4.79 -9.33 -1.95
C ILE A 92 3.55 -10.19 -2.10
N LEU A 93 3.72 -11.51 -2.10
CA LEU A 93 2.60 -12.44 -2.07
C LEU A 93 2.20 -12.65 -0.61
N THR A 94 1.03 -12.14 -0.27
CA THR A 94 0.52 -12.06 1.09
C THR A 94 -0.52 -13.14 1.31
N HIS A 95 -0.26 -14.00 2.29
CA HIS A 95 -1.19 -15.02 2.78
C HIS A 95 -1.70 -14.61 4.15
N HIS A 96 -2.97 -14.90 4.46
CA HIS A 96 -3.51 -14.73 5.80
C HIS A 96 -4.13 -16.03 6.33
N TRP A 97 -4.13 -16.19 7.66
CA TRP A 97 -4.78 -17.31 8.31
C TRP A 97 -6.24 -16.96 8.59
N PRO A 98 -7.21 -17.66 7.98
CA PRO A 98 -8.62 -17.28 8.07
C PRO A 98 -9.17 -17.19 9.50
N GLN A 99 -8.73 -18.07 10.41
CA GLN A 99 -9.17 -18.10 11.80
C GLN A 99 -8.69 -16.84 12.54
N SER A 100 -7.45 -16.42 12.30
CA SER A 100 -6.89 -15.19 12.87
C SER A 100 -7.59 -13.95 12.30
N PHE A 101 -7.87 -13.94 11.00
CA PHE A 101 -8.67 -12.87 10.39
C PHE A 101 -10.07 -12.77 11.01
N CYS A 102 -10.79 -13.90 11.07
CA CYS A 102 -12.15 -13.92 11.62
C CYS A 102 -12.21 -13.67 13.11
N TYR A 103 -11.12 -13.88 13.85
CA TYR A 103 -11.01 -13.41 15.21
C TYR A 103 -11.05 -11.89 15.31
N MET A 104 -10.33 -11.16 14.45
CA MET A 104 -10.34 -9.69 14.45
C MET A 104 -11.66 -9.11 13.96
N GLU A 105 -12.21 -9.70 12.91
CA GLU A 105 -13.40 -9.17 12.22
C GLU A 105 -14.73 -9.76 12.74
N ASN A 106 -14.66 -10.63 13.75
CA ASN A 106 -15.82 -11.31 14.33
C ASN A 106 -16.67 -12.06 13.27
N CYS A 107 -16.00 -12.89 12.46
CA CYS A 107 -16.64 -13.76 11.47
C CYS A 107 -16.45 -15.26 11.77
N THR A 108 -17.00 -16.10 10.91
CA THR A 108 -16.75 -17.54 10.91
C THR A 108 -16.19 -17.95 9.56
N THR A 109 -15.30 -18.94 9.57
CA THR A 109 -14.63 -19.44 8.37
C THR A 109 -14.60 -20.96 8.39
N ASN A 110 -14.77 -21.56 7.21
CA ASN A 110 -14.60 -22.99 6.98
C ASN A 110 -13.27 -23.32 6.28
N PHE A 111 -12.47 -22.30 5.96
CA PHE A 111 -11.16 -22.50 5.35
C PHE A 111 -10.19 -23.05 6.40
N THR A 112 -9.52 -24.15 6.07
CA THR A 112 -8.61 -24.88 6.98
C THR A 112 -7.14 -24.81 6.55
N TYR A 113 -6.85 -23.85 5.68
CA TYR A 113 -5.57 -23.64 5.01
C TYR A 113 -5.34 -22.13 4.83
N TRP A 114 -4.09 -21.74 4.54
CA TRP A 114 -3.75 -20.34 4.29
C TRP A 114 -4.37 -19.87 2.98
N THR A 115 -5.05 -18.72 3.00
CA THR A 115 -5.62 -18.12 1.79
C THR A 115 -4.83 -16.88 1.37
N LEU A 116 -4.90 -16.52 0.10
CA LEU A 116 -4.36 -15.27 -0.41
C LEU A 116 -5.13 -14.09 0.16
N HIS A 117 -4.38 -13.12 0.65
CA HIS A 117 -4.84 -11.74 0.83
C HIS A 117 -4.54 -10.95 -0.44
N GLY A 118 -3.30 -11.02 -0.96
CA GLY A 118 -3.00 -10.40 -2.25
C GLY A 118 -1.59 -10.53 -2.78
N LEU A 119 -1.35 -9.93 -3.95
CA LEU A 119 -0.05 -9.84 -4.61
C LEU A 119 0.31 -8.37 -4.83
N TRP A 120 1.19 -7.82 -4.00
CA TRP A 120 1.37 -6.38 -3.92
C TRP A 120 2.74 -5.93 -4.40
N PRO A 121 2.81 -4.97 -5.32
CA PRO A 121 4.02 -4.16 -5.49
C PRO A 121 4.42 -3.50 -4.16
N ASN A 122 5.71 -3.50 -3.81
CA ASN A 122 6.17 -2.86 -2.57
C ASN A 122 5.98 -1.35 -2.53
N THR A 123 5.88 -0.70 -3.70
CA THR A 123 5.60 0.73 -3.81
C THR A 123 4.50 1.00 -4.83
N GLY A 124 3.76 2.09 -4.59
CA GLY A 124 2.65 2.50 -5.42
C GLY A 124 1.31 1.91 -4.96
N ALA A 125 0.27 2.71 -5.10
CA ALA A 125 -1.13 2.32 -4.89
C ALA A 125 -1.99 3.07 -5.91
N GLU A 126 -3.09 2.45 -6.33
CA GLU A 126 -4.08 3.07 -7.22
C GLU A 126 -3.44 3.67 -8.49
N CYS A 127 -2.49 2.94 -9.10
CA CYS A 127 -1.64 3.48 -10.15
C CYS A 127 -2.41 3.90 -11.42
N ASN A 128 -3.58 3.30 -11.66
CA ASN A 128 -4.49 3.66 -12.73
C ASN A 128 -5.96 3.64 -12.27
N THR A 129 -6.48 4.79 -11.85
CA THR A 129 -7.87 4.93 -11.35
C THR A 129 -8.93 4.79 -12.43
N SER A 130 -8.57 4.92 -13.71
CA SER A 130 -9.47 4.72 -14.86
C SER A 130 -9.60 3.25 -15.27
N TRP A 131 -8.73 2.37 -14.77
CA TRP A 131 -8.74 0.94 -15.12
C TRP A 131 -9.54 0.13 -14.12
N HIS A 132 -10.86 0.22 -14.23
CA HIS A 132 -11.78 -0.46 -13.32
C HIS A 132 -11.73 -1.99 -13.44
N PHE A 133 -12.08 -2.65 -12.34
CA PHE A 133 -12.19 -4.10 -12.29
C PHE A 133 -13.39 -4.61 -13.11
N ASN A 134 -13.22 -5.71 -13.85
CA ASN A 134 -14.28 -6.34 -14.62
C ASN A 134 -14.24 -7.88 -14.45
N ALA A 135 -15.14 -8.40 -13.62
CA ALA A 135 -15.20 -9.84 -13.30
C ALA A 135 -15.26 -10.76 -14.53
N SER A 136 -15.84 -10.30 -15.65
CA SER A 136 -15.95 -11.09 -16.88
C SER A 136 -14.58 -11.39 -17.51
N LEU A 137 -13.55 -10.59 -17.21
CA LEU A 137 -12.18 -10.81 -17.69
C LEU A 137 -11.44 -11.93 -16.93
N ILE A 138 -12.03 -12.45 -15.85
CA ILE A 138 -11.44 -13.51 -15.02
C ILE A 138 -12.44 -14.62 -14.72
N GLU A 139 -13.46 -14.77 -15.57
CA GLU A 139 -14.56 -15.71 -15.33
C GLU A 139 -14.07 -17.15 -15.13
N ASP A 140 -13.08 -17.54 -15.92
CA ASP A 140 -12.39 -18.83 -15.87
C ASP A 140 -11.63 -19.05 -14.55
N LEU A 141 -11.12 -17.99 -13.92
CA LEU A 141 -10.40 -18.05 -12.66
C LEU A 141 -11.32 -18.07 -11.43
N LEU A 142 -12.59 -17.71 -11.57
CA LEU A 142 -13.52 -17.54 -10.44
C LEU A 142 -13.63 -18.77 -9.51
N PRO A 143 -13.61 -20.03 -9.99
CA PRO A 143 -13.60 -21.19 -9.10
C PRO A 143 -12.37 -21.23 -8.19
N GLU A 144 -11.18 -20.95 -8.73
CA GLU A 144 -9.94 -20.91 -7.96
C GLU A 144 -9.89 -19.69 -7.04
N MET A 145 -10.31 -18.52 -7.53
CA MET A 145 -10.38 -17.30 -6.72
C MET A 145 -11.26 -17.48 -5.48
N ARG A 146 -12.41 -18.16 -5.59
CA ARG A 146 -13.26 -18.46 -4.43
C ARG A 146 -12.64 -19.46 -3.45
N THR A 147 -11.71 -20.28 -3.91
CA THR A 147 -11.10 -21.35 -3.11
C THR A 147 -9.84 -20.85 -2.40
N PHE A 148 -8.98 -20.13 -3.11
CA PHE A 148 -7.64 -19.76 -2.65
C PHE A 148 -7.47 -18.27 -2.37
N TRP A 149 -8.34 -17.41 -2.91
CA TRP A 149 -8.32 -15.96 -2.67
C TRP A 149 -9.70 -15.40 -2.24
N PRO A 150 -10.41 -16.03 -1.28
CA PRO A 150 -11.77 -15.63 -0.91
C PRO A 150 -11.82 -14.25 -0.22
N ASP A 151 -12.95 -13.54 -0.39
CA ASP A 151 -13.37 -12.53 0.58
C ASP A 151 -13.90 -13.27 1.82
N LEU A 152 -13.13 -13.27 2.92
CA LEU A 152 -13.48 -14.00 4.15
C LEU A 152 -14.74 -13.44 4.85
N LEU A 153 -15.11 -12.18 4.61
CA LEU A 153 -16.35 -11.59 5.15
C LEU A 153 -17.55 -11.86 4.25
N ARG A 154 -17.33 -11.85 2.92
CA ARG A 154 -18.38 -12.01 1.92
C ARG A 154 -17.91 -12.96 0.81
N PRO A 155 -17.86 -14.29 1.05
CA PRO A 155 -17.26 -15.26 0.11
C PRO A 155 -17.88 -15.31 -1.30
N LYS A 156 -19.10 -14.78 -1.47
CA LYS A 156 -19.79 -14.69 -2.77
C LYS A 156 -19.52 -13.38 -3.52
N SER A 157 -18.85 -12.42 -2.89
CA SER A 157 -18.65 -11.07 -3.43
C SER A 157 -17.35 -10.97 -4.21
N THR A 158 -17.36 -10.25 -5.33
CA THR A 158 -16.15 -9.87 -6.06
C THR A 158 -15.54 -8.55 -5.57
N THR A 159 -16.12 -7.94 -4.52
CA THR A 159 -15.72 -6.61 -4.02
C THR A 159 -14.28 -6.59 -3.55
N PHE A 160 -13.82 -7.67 -2.91
CA PHE A 160 -12.45 -7.80 -2.46
C PHE A 160 -11.47 -7.82 -3.65
N TRP A 161 -11.73 -8.63 -4.68
CA TRP A 161 -10.87 -8.64 -5.88
C TRP A 161 -10.88 -7.32 -6.63
N LYS A 162 -12.02 -6.61 -6.63
CA LYS A 162 -12.06 -5.22 -7.12
C LYS A 162 -11.12 -4.32 -6.34
N HIS A 163 -11.09 -4.41 -5.01
CA HIS A 163 -10.17 -3.64 -4.17
C HIS A 163 -8.71 -3.96 -4.51
N GLU A 164 -8.36 -5.25 -4.50
CA GLU A 164 -7.00 -5.73 -4.80
C GLU A 164 -6.53 -5.31 -6.19
N TRP A 165 -7.40 -5.41 -7.20
CA TRP A 165 -7.08 -4.96 -8.55
C TRP A 165 -6.82 -3.44 -8.60
N MET A 166 -7.76 -2.64 -8.12
CA MET A 166 -7.66 -1.18 -8.23
C MET A 166 -6.45 -0.66 -7.46
N LYS A 167 -6.24 -1.15 -6.23
CA LYS A 167 -5.18 -0.66 -5.34
C LYS A 167 -3.80 -1.20 -5.71
N HIS A 168 -3.68 -2.49 -6.06
CA HIS A 168 -2.39 -3.15 -6.25
C HIS A 168 -2.18 -3.66 -7.69
N GLY A 169 -3.18 -4.33 -8.27
CA GLY A 169 -3.10 -4.91 -9.61
C GLY A 169 -2.77 -3.89 -10.70
N THR A 170 -3.36 -2.70 -10.65
CA THR A 170 -3.06 -1.62 -11.62
C THR A 170 -1.61 -1.13 -11.56
N CYS A 171 -0.93 -1.29 -10.43
CA CYS A 171 0.49 -0.99 -10.28
C CYS A 171 1.37 -2.14 -10.81
N ALA A 172 0.98 -3.39 -10.50
CA ALA A 172 1.67 -4.59 -10.97
C ALA A 172 1.62 -4.70 -12.51
N ALA A 173 0.51 -4.27 -13.13
CA ALA A 173 0.28 -4.30 -14.57
C ALA A 173 1.21 -3.40 -15.40
N LYS A 174 2.14 -2.67 -14.77
CA LYS A 174 3.26 -2.02 -15.47
C LYS A 174 4.32 -3.02 -15.97
N ALA A 175 4.37 -4.22 -15.39
CA ALA A 175 5.23 -5.30 -15.88
C ALA A 175 4.46 -6.17 -16.87
N GLU A 176 5.06 -6.46 -18.02
CA GLU A 176 4.49 -7.26 -19.12
C GLU A 176 3.88 -8.61 -18.64
N PRO A 177 4.50 -9.36 -17.72
CA PRO A 177 3.91 -10.63 -17.26
C PRO A 177 2.59 -10.51 -16.50
N MET A 178 2.18 -9.30 -16.09
CA MET A 178 0.95 -9.02 -15.34
C MET A 178 0.15 -7.85 -15.96
N ASP A 179 0.42 -7.47 -17.21
CA ASP A 179 -0.13 -6.29 -17.89
C ASP A 179 -1.63 -6.36 -18.24
N SER A 180 -2.37 -7.26 -17.60
CA SER A 180 -3.82 -7.34 -17.68
C SER A 180 -4.39 -7.88 -16.38
N GLN A 181 -5.69 -7.66 -16.18
CA GLN A 181 -6.40 -8.18 -15.02
C GLN A 181 -6.28 -9.70 -14.91
N HIS A 182 -6.50 -10.41 -16.01
CA HIS A 182 -6.39 -11.87 -16.06
C HIS A 182 -4.98 -12.35 -15.71
N LYS A 183 -3.94 -11.77 -16.33
CA LYS A 183 -2.54 -12.14 -16.06
C LYS A 183 -2.16 -11.89 -14.59
N TYR A 184 -2.58 -10.77 -13.99
CA TYR A 184 -2.30 -10.46 -12.59
C TYR A 184 -2.90 -11.51 -11.63
N PHE A 185 -4.19 -11.81 -11.77
CA PHE A 185 -4.86 -12.78 -10.89
C PHE A 185 -4.34 -14.21 -11.14
N SER A 186 -4.12 -14.60 -12.40
CA SER A 186 -3.52 -15.89 -12.76
C SER A 186 -2.12 -16.05 -12.15
N LYS A 187 -1.29 -14.99 -12.23
CA LYS A 187 0.07 -15.04 -11.68
C LYS A 187 0.07 -15.22 -10.17
N ALA A 188 -0.81 -14.54 -9.45
CA ALA A 188 -0.90 -14.70 -8.00
C ALA A 188 -1.32 -16.13 -7.61
N LEU A 189 -2.30 -16.71 -8.30
CA LEU A 189 -2.73 -18.10 -8.09
C LEU A 189 -1.60 -19.09 -8.43
N GLU A 190 -0.88 -18.89 -9.53
CA GLU A 190 0.29 -19.69 -9.90
C GLU A 190 1.36 -19.67 -8.80
N LEU A 191 1.69 -18.48 -8.27
CA LEU A 191 2.68 -18.34 -7.21
C LEU A 191 2.21 -18.97 -5.90
N TYR A 192 0.93 -18.84 -5.55
CA TYR A 192 0.33 -19.51 -4.38
C TYR A 192 0.53 -21.03 -4.44
N HIS A 193 0.15 -21.65 -5.56
CA HIS A 193 0.30 -23.09 -5.77
C HIS A 193 1.76 -23.53 -5.79
N LYS A 194 2.64 -22.73 -6.42
CA LYS A 194 4.07 -23.03 -6.51
C LYS A 194 4.75 -23.04 -5.14
N LEU A 195 4.34 -22.16 -4.24
CA LEU A 195 4.91 -22.09 -2.89
C LEU A 195 4.41 -23.23 -2.01
N ASP A 196 3.12 -23.56 -2.08
CA ASP A 196 2.48 -24.55 -1.20
C ASP A 196 2.82 -24.28 0.28
N LEU A 197 2.49 -23.06 0.74
CA LEU A 197 2.83 -22.62 2.10
C LEU A 197 2.29 -23.58 3.17
N ASP A 198 1.06 -24.07 2.99
CA ASP A 198 0.47 -25.08 3.87
C ASP A 198 1.30 -26.37 3.92
N GLY A 199 1.72 -26.90 2.76
CA GLY A 199 2.57 -28.08 2.69
C GLY A 199 3.94 -27.87 3.35
N VAL A 200 4.56 -26.71 3.12
CA VAL A 200 5.84 -26.32 3.73
C VAL A 200 5.76 -26.25 5.26
N LEU A 201 4.74 -25.56 5.80
CA LEU A 201 4.55 -25.45 7.24
C LEU A 201 4.30 -26.82 7.87
N LYS A 202 3.41 -27.63 7.29
CA LYS A 202 3.11 -29.00 7.76
C LYS A 202 4.34 -29.91 7.74
N LYS A 203 5.14 -29.88 6.67
CA LYS A 203 6.37 -30.67 6.54
C LYS A 203 7.39 -30.34 7.63
N ASN A 204 7.40 -29.10 8.11
CA ASN A 204 8.28 -28.64 9.17
C ASN A 204 7.62 -28.71 10.57
N ASN A 205 6.48 -29.39 10.71
CA ASN A 205 5.71 -29.50 11.96
C ASN A 205 5.24 -28.16 12.55
N ILE A 206 5.11 -27.12 11.71
CA ILE A 206 4.43 -25.88 12.08
C ILE A 206 2.96 -26.02 11.67
N VAL A 207 2.14 -26.48 12.61
CA VAL A 207 0.71 -26.72 12.39
C VAL A 207 -0.13 -25.97 13.42
N PRO A 208 -1.42 -25.68 13.14
CA PRO A 208 -2.30 -25.08 14.13
C PRO A 208 -2.29 -25.91 15.42
N SER A 209 -2.07 -25.26 16.56
CA SER A 209 -1.82 -25.94 17.84
C SER A 209 -2.24 -25.09 19.02
N GLU A 210 -2.58 -25.75 20.13
CA GLU A 210 -2.75 -25.09 21.42
C GLU A 210 -1.40 -24.67 22.04
N ASN A 211 -0.30 -25.25 21.58
CA ASN A 211 1.05 -24.87 22.00
C ASN A 211 1.55 -23.64 21.23
N TYR A 212 2.39 -22.84 21.89
CA TYR A 212 3.04 -21.70 21.28
C TYR A 212 4.34 -22.08 20.56
N TYR A 213 4.64 -21.36 19.49
CA TYR A 213 5.90 -21.43 18.76
C TYR A 213 6.81 -20.26 19.12
N LYS A 214 8.12 -20.43 18.96
CA LYS A 214 9.01 -19.28 18.84
C LYS A 214 8.88 -18.72 17.43
N LEU A 215 8.94 -17.40 17.29
CA LEU A 215 8.90 -16.75 15.97
C LEU A 215 10.04 -17.28 15.07
N THR A 216 11.22 -17.50 15.63
CA THR A 216 12.39 -18.04 14.93
C THR A 216 12.15 -19.42 14.33
N ASP A 217 11.31 -20.25 14.96
CA ASP A 217 11.02 -21.59 14.47
C ASP A 217 10.08 -21.51 13.25
N VAL A 218 9.08 -20.62 13.31
CA VAL A 218 8.17 -20.35 12.18
C VAL A 218 8.95 -19.74 11.01
N GLU A 219 9.70 -18.67 11.24
CA GLU A 219 10.50 -18.00 10.21
C GLU A 219 11.56 -18.92 9.61
N GLY A 220 12.31 -19.63 10.45
CA GLY A 220 13.35 -20.57 10.03
C GLY A 220 12.81 -21.73 9.19
N SER A 221 11.62 -22.25 9.51
CA SER A 221 10.98 -23.32 8.73
C SER A 221 10.66 -22.89 7.30
N ILE A 222 10.21 -21.65 7.12
CA ILE A 222 9.86 -21.07 5.82
C ILE A 222 11.15 -20.69 5.07
N ALA A 223 12.06 -19.99 5.74
CA ALA A 223 13.32 -19.53 5.16
C ALA A 223 14.19 -20.68 4.67
N SER A 224 14.26 -21.79 5.41
CA SER A 224 15.01 -23.00 5.00
C SER A 224 14.39 -23.70 3.79
N SER A 225 13.06 -23.62 3.62
CA SER A 225 12.35 -24.25 2.51
C SER A 225 12.41 -23.42 1.23
N TYR A 226 12.41 -22.09 1.34
CA TYR A 226 12.39 -21.17 0.19
C TYR A 226 13.73 -20.50 -0.13
N GLY A 227 14.70 -20.57 0.78
CA GLY A 227 16.00 -19.87 0.63
C GLY A 227 15.92 -18.35 0.81
N ALA A 228 14.77 -17.82 1.25
CA ALA A 228 14.56 -16.41 1.52
C ALA A 228 13.66 -16.22 2.77
N PRO A 229 13.97 -15.28 3.68
CA PRO A 229 13.17 -15.06 4.87
C PRO A 229 11.81 -14.43 4.50
N PRO A 230 10.70 -14.93 5.08
CA PRO A 230 9.40 -14.28 4.95
C PRO A 230 9.31 -13.06 5.87
N LYS A 231 8.28 -12.23 5.66
CA LYS A 231 7.82 -11.29 6.69
C LYS A 231 6.59 -11.88 7.39
N ILE A 232 6.65 -12.01 8.70
CA ILE A 232 5.59 -12.61 9.51
C ILE A 232 4.89 -11.52 10.31
N GLN A 233 3.56 -11.52 10.24
CA GLN A 233 2.71 -10.56 10.93
C GLN A 233 1.72 -11.25 11.85
N CYS A 234 1.55 -10.65 13.01
CA CYS A 234 0.76 -11.14 14.11
C CYS A 234 -0.27 -10.09 14.55
N ILE A 235 -1.27 -10.57 15.26
CA ILE A 235 -2.24 -9.76 15.98
C ILE A 235 -1.73 -9.65 17.42
N SER A 236 -1.43 -8.43 17.87
CA SER A 236 -1.03 -8.18 19.25
C SER A 236 -2.25 -7.87 20.11
N HIS A 237 -2.38 -8.56 21.24
CA HIS A 237 -3.39 -8.24 22.24
C HIS A 237 -2.84 -7.21 23.23
N LYS A 238 -3.05 -5.91 23.00
CA LYS A 238 -2.49 -4.85 23.87
C LYS A 238 -0.96 -5.02 24.06
N LYS A 239 -0.31 -4.19 24.90
CA LYS A 239 1.16 -4.21 25.08
C LYS A 239 1.67 -5.27 26.06
N GLU A 240 0.79 -6.06 26.68
CA GLU A 240 1.12 -6.93 27.83
C GLU A 240 0.59 -8.36 27.66
N SER A 241 0.25 -8.79 26.44
CA SER A 241 -0.22 -10.17 26.25
C SER A 241 0.92 -11.18 26.26
N GLU A 242 0.64 -12.32 26.88
CA GLU A 242 1.55 -13.47 27.00
C GLU A 242 1.88 -14.12 25.65
N PHE A 243 1.11 -13.83 24.61
CA PHE A 243 1.31 -14.35 23.26
C PHE A 243 0.80 -13.36 22.20
N GLN A 244 1.20 -13.60 20.96
CA GLN A 244 0.69 -12.93 19.78
C GLN A 244 0.11 -13.95 18.81
N VAL A 245 -0.91 -13.58 18.04
CA VAL A 245 -1.61 -14.53 17.17
C VAL A 245 -1.07 -14.44 15.75
N LEU A 246 -0.53 -15.55 15.22
CA LEU A 246 -0.04 -15.64 13.85
C LEU A 246 -1.16 -15.32 12.86
N GLY A 247 -0.96 -14.32 12.01
CA GLY A 247 -2.04 -13.74 11.23
C GLY A 247 -1.80 -13.72 9.73
N GLN A 248 -0.62 -13.27 9.31
CA GLN A 248 -0.28 -13.02 7.92
C GLN A 248 1.18 -13.35 7.65
N ILE A 249 1.46 -13.96 6.50
CA ILE A 249 2.81 -14.31 6.03
C ILE A 249 2.99 -13.73 4.64
N GLU A 250 4.02 -12.91 4.49
CA GLU A 250 4.42 -12.25 3.25
C GLU A 250 5.66 -12.93 2.68
N ILE A 251 5.60 -13.34 1.42
CA ILE A 251 6.70 -13.96 0.67
C ILE A 251 7.01 -13.10 -0.54
N CYS A 252 8.26 -12.67 -0.69
CA CYS A 252 8.62 -11.65 -1.66
C CYS A 252 9.27 -12.22 -2.92
N PHE A 253 9.02 -11.56 -4.04
CA PHE A 253 9.53 -11.91 -5.36
C PHE A 253 10.15 -10.70 -6.05
N ASP A 254 11.21 -10.90 -6.82
CA ASP A 254 11.68 -9.89 -7.77
C ASP A 254 10.77 -9.78 -9.01
N LYS A 255 11.16 -8.93 -9.97
CA LYS A 255 10.42 -8.74 -11.23
C LYS A 255 10.41 -9.97 -12.14
N GLN A 256 11.29 -10.93 -11.88
CA GLN A 256 11.42 -12.20 -12.61
C GLN A 256 10.73 -13.34 -11.85
N PHE A 257 9.96 -13.02 -10.81
CA PHE A 257 9.27 -13.98 -9.95
C PHE A 257 10.22 -14.98 -9.26
N GLN A 258 11.45 -14.57 -8.98
CA GLN A 258 12.37 -15.30 -8.13
C GLN A 258 12.21 -14.85 -6.69
N LEU A 259 12.31 -15.81 -5.77
CA LEU A 259 12.19 -15.55 -4.34
C LEU A 259 13.30 -14.61 -3.87
N VAL A 260 12.92 -13.57 -3.13
CA VAL A 260 13.84 -12.60 -2.53
C VAL A 260 13.44 -12.28 -1.11
N ASP A 261 14.40 -11.74 -0.37
CA ASP A 261 14.21 -11.26 1.00
C ASP A 261 13.20 -10.10 1.05
N CYS A 262 12.22 -10.19 1.96
CA CYS A 262 11.24 -9.14 2.17
C CYS A 262 11.78 -7.86 2.82
N GLU A 263 12.93 -7.89 3.50
CA GLU A 263 13.43 -6.79 4.34
C GLU A 263 14.70 -6.07 3.82
N LYS A 264 15.20 -6.42 2.63
CA LYS A 264 16.49 -5.90 2.12
C LYS A 264 16.49 -4.54 1.42
N SER A 265 15.73 -3.55 1.88
CA SER A 265 16.08 -2.17 1.52
C SER A 265 16.21 -1.27 2.73
N THR A 266 17.43 -0.78 2.94
CA THR A 266 17.77 0.28 3.90
C THR A 266 16.91 1.54 3.72
N ASP A 267 16.35 1.75 2.52
CA ASP A 267 15.36 2.79 2.22
C ASP A 267 13.98 2.52 2.87
N GLU A 268 13.54 1.26 2.94
CA GLU A 268 12.26 0.89 3.57
C GLU A 268 12.32 0.96 5.10
N LEU A 269 13.50 0.78 5.71
CA LEU A 269 13.71 0.99 7.15
C LEU A 269 13.64 2.46 7.54
N GLN A 270 14.03 3.40 6.66
CA GLN A 270 13.96 4.84 6.92
C GLN A 270 12.56 5.42 6.70
N SER A 271 11.78 4.88 5.77
CA SER A 271 10.35 5.24 5.61
C SER A 271 9.49 4.77 6.79
N ARG A 272 9.93 3.74 7.54
CA ARG A 272 9.22 3.19 8.70
C ARG A 272 9.22 4.10 9.95
N ASN A 273 10.09 5.11 10.02
CA ASN A 273 10.01 6.12 11.09
C ASN A 273 9.00 7.25 10.77
N GLY A 274 8.52 7.35 9.53
CA GLY A 274 7.59 8.40 9.08
C GLY A 274 6.17 7.93 8.76
N GLU A 275 5.96 6.63 8.54
CA GLU A 275 4.65 6.07 8.12
C GLU A 275 4.15 4.89 8.98
N ILE A 276 4.64 4.77 10.22
CA ILE A 276 3.82 4.15 11.28
C ILE A 276 3.15 5.30 12.02
N GLN A 277 2.21 5.97 11.36
CA GLN A 277 1.01 6.36 12.10
C GLN A 277 0.36 5.01 12.44
N PRO A 278 0.28 4.59 13.71
CA PRO A 278 -0.67 3.55 14.03
C PRO A 278 -2.01 4.13 13.58
N PHE A 279 -2.55 3.64 12.47
CA PHE A 279 -3.93 3.90 12.10
C PHE A 279 -4.76 3.18 13.16
N ILE A 280 -4.83 3.78 14.36
CA ILE A 280 -5.86 3.53 15.35
C ILE A 280 -7.13 4.10 14.73
N PHE A 281 -7.71 3.34 13.81
CA PHE A 281 -9.13 3.45 13.55
C PHE A 281 -9.81 2.56 14.58
N ASN A 282 -10.37 3.19 15.61
CA ASN A 282 -11.42 2.64 16.48
C ASN A 282 -11.15 1.23 17.06
N ASN A 283 -10.18 1.04 17.96
CA ASN A 283 -10.06 -0.20 18.75
C ASN A 283 -10.01 -1.54 17.97
N HIS A 284 -9.82 -1.54 16.64
CA HIS A 284 -9.71 -2.76 15.86
C HIS A 284 -8.28 -3.28 15.92
N ALA A 285 -8.14 -4.59 16.13
CA ALA A 285 -6.85 -5.26 16.06
C ALA A 285 -6.35 -5.25 14.60
N VAL A 286 -5.07 -4.96 14.40
CA VAL A 286 -4.45 -4.88 13.06
C VAL A 286 -3.23 -5.79 13.04
N TYR A 287 -2.93 -6.38 11.88
CA TYR A 287 -1.67 -7.10 11.67
C TYR A 287 -0.47 -6.16 11.81
N ALA A 288 0.46 -6.52 12.70
CA ALA A 288 1.76 -5.87 12.86
C ALA A 288 2.87 -6.92 12.69
N VAL A 289 4.11 -6.49 12.44
CA VAL A 289 5.25 -7.43 12.43
C VAL A 289 5.31 -8.13 13.79
N CYS A 290 5.46 -9.46 13.78
CA CYS A 290 5.49 -10.23 15.03
C CYS A 290 6.69 -9.82 15.89
N ASP A 291 6.50 -9.70 17.21
CA ASP A 291 7.58 -9.41 18.15
C ASP A 291 8.45 -10.66 18.36
N PRO A 292 9.77 -10.62 18.13
CA PRO A 292 10.64 -11.79 18.29
C PRO A 292 10.73 -12.33 19.72
N LEU A 293 10.33 -11.54 20.72
CA LEU A 293 10.37 -11.91 22.14
C LEU A 293 9.05 -12.48 22.65
N VAL A 294 7.96 -12.38 21.89
CA VAL A 294 6.63 -12.82 22.30
C VAL A 294 6.29 -14.18 21.65
N PRO A 295 5.86 -15.19 22.41
CA PRO A 295 5.42 -16.48 21.87
C PRO A 295 4.31 -16.34 20.82
N VAL A 296 4.36 -17.15 19.76
CA VAL A 296 3.42 -17.11 18.64
C VAL A 296 2.38 -18.21 18.80
N TYR A 297 1.12 -17.81 18.96
CA TYR A 297 -0.03 -18.71 18.91
C TYR A 297 -0.51 -18.88 17.47
N TYR A 298 -0.61 -20.13 17.01
CA TYR A 298 -1.15 -20.47 15.69
C TYR A 298 -2.52 -21.15 15.86
N PRO A 299 -3.65 -20.40 15.74
CA PRO A 299 -4.96 -20.87 16.20
C PRO A 299 -5.44 -22.14 15.50
N PRO A 300 -5.82 -23.19 16.26
CA PRO A 300 -6.46 -24.39 15.72
C PRO A 300 -7.75 -24.13 14.95
N LEU A 301 -8.14 -25.10 14.14
CA LEU A 301 -9.38 -25.04 13.39
C LEU A 301 -10.58 -25.06 14.34
N GLY A 302 -11.50 -24.10 14.19
CA GLY A 302 -12.71 -24.02 15.02
C GLY A 302 -12.49 -23.53 16.44
N SER A 303 -11.27 -23.13 16.83
CA SER A 303 -11.03 -22.49 18.13
C SER A 303 -11.70 -21.12 18.14
N THR A 304 -12.66 -20.90 19.03
CA THR A 304 -12.98 -19.55 19.48
C THR A 304 -11.86 -19.12 20.41
N LEU A 305 -11.04 -18.16 19.97
CA LEU A 305 -10.09 -17.47 20.84
C LEU A 305 -10.90 -16.87 22.01
N GLN A 306 -10.99 -17.60 23.13
CA GLN A 306 -11.70 -17.17 24.31
C GLN A 306 -11.03 -15.90 24.82
N THR A 307 -11.82 -14.86 25.06
CA THR A 307 -11.36 -13.58 25.61
C THR A 307 -10.98 -13.66 27.09
N THR A 308 -10.81 -14.86 27.65
CA THR A 308 -10.44 -15.09 29.04
C THR A 308 -9.57 -16.34 29.19
N PRO A 309 -8.50 -16.31 30.00
CA PRO A 309 -7.70 -17.50 30.29
C PRO A 309 -8.54 -18.51 31.05
N ARG A 310 -8.58 -19.77 30.60
CA ARG A 310 -8.86 -20.88 31.51
C ARG A 310 -7.60 -21.13 32.32
N PHE A 311 -7.58 -20.57 33.51
CA PHE A 311 -6.74 -21.10 34.58
C PHE A 311 -7.28 -22.48 34.95
N LEU A 312 -6.45 -23.51 34.77
CA LEU A 312 -6.52 -24.77 35.51
C LEU A 312 -5.32 -24.81 36.46
#